data_AF-A0A3B8JW76-F1
#
_entry.id   AF-A0A3B8JW76-F1
#
_cell.length_a   1.000
_cell.length_b   1.000
_cell.length_c   1.000
_cell.angle_alpha   90.00
_cell.angle_beta   90.00
_cell.angle_gamma   90.00
#
_symmetry.space_group_name_H-M   'P 1'
#
loop_
_entity.id
_entity.type
_entity.pdbx_description
1 polymer ?
#
loop_
_entity_poly.entity_id
_entity_poly.type
_entity_poly.pdbx_seq_one_letter_code
_entity_poly.pdbx_strand_id
1 'polypeptide(L)'
;MQICTYYYFWMRHSITRNGGTGMVFTIRRVPAEKQRLLNVQEVFSLWDLLKTKYSGLQHLTIFINFIHDLDFKQIAQQRVEESRKEIKFLEELIAQYRIPAPQPVKKEAQSAINTEIFTDEFLASILLLFEQELV
;
A
#
# COMPACT_ATOMS: atom_id res chain seq x y z
N MET A 1 -17.55 -14.44 0.37
CA MET A 1 -16.71 -15.57 -0.10
C MET A 1 -16.17 -15.34 -1.53
N GLN A 2 -15.66 -14.14 -1.84
CA GLN A 2 -15.13 -13.79 -3.18
C GLN A 2 -13.66 -13.31 -3.15
N ILE A 3 -13.10 -13.05 -1.97
CA ILE A 3 -11.75 -12.48 -1.80
C ILE A 3 -10.67 -13.59 -1.84
N CYS A 4 -10.96 -14.80 -1.34
CA CYS A 4 -10.05 -15.95 -1.43
C CYS A 4 -9.74 -16.35 -2.88
N THR A 5 -10.70 -16.17 -3.80
CA THR A 5 -10.52 -16.51 -5.22
C THR A 5 -9.49 -15.60 -5.90
N TYR A 6 -9.38 -14.33 -5.49
CA TYR A 6 -8.41 -13.41 -6.06
C TYR A 6 -6.96 -13.77 -5.68
N TYR A 7 -6.74 -14.23 -4.45
CA TYR A 7 -5.42 -14.71 -4.00
C TYR A 7 -4.99 -15.98 -4.77
N TYR A 8 -5.91 -16.93 -4.98
CA TYR A 8 -5.65 -18.12 -5.78
C TYR A 8 -5.45 -17.81 -7.28
N PHE A 9 -6.18 -16.83 -7.82
CA PHE A 9 -6.10 -16.45 -9.23
C PHE A 9 -4.81 -15.69 -9.58
N TRP A 10 -4.31 -14.86 -8.66
CA TRP A 10 -3.06 -14.11 -8.86
C TRP A 10 -1.81 -14.97 -8.63
N MET A 11 -1.85 -15.92 -7.70
CA MET A 11 -0.78 -16.93 -7.53
C MET A 11 -0.64 -17.87 -8.76
N ARG A 12 -1.69 -17.97 -9.60
CA ARG A 12 -1.71 -18.79 -10.82
C ARG A 12 -1.16 -18.10 -12.07
N HIS A 13 -1.00 -16.77 -12.08
CA HIS A 13 -0.61 -16.00 -13.28
C HIS A 13 0.89 -15.66 -13.39
N SER A 14 1.71 -15.96 -12.39
CA SER A 14 3.18 -15.80 -12.44
C SER A 14 3.92 -17.01 -13.05
N ILE A 15 3.19 -17.91 -13.73
CA ILE A 15 3.72 -19.12 -14.35
C ILE A 15 4.33 -18.74 -15.71
N THR A 16 5.65 -18.62 -15.76
CA THR A 16 6.40 -18.65 -17.02
C THR A 16 6.17 -19.99 -17.70
N ARG A 17 5.70 -19.96 -18.95
CA ARG A 17 5.65 -21.13 -19.82
C ARG A 17 7.08 -21.58 -20.11
N ASN A 18 7.51 -22.68 -19.51
CA ASN A 18 8.53 -23.53 -20.11
C ASN A 18 8.01 -24.96 -20.15
N GLY A 19 8.01 -25.51 -21.36
CA GLY A 19 7.42 -26.80 -21.69
C GLY A 19 8.21 -27.97 -21.12
N GLY A 20 7.54 -29.13 -21.13
CA GLY A 20 8.16 -30.42 -20.84
C GLY A 20 7.64 -31.08 -19.55
N THR A 21 6.62 -31.92 -19.73
CA THR A 21 6.48 -33.26 -19.10
C THR A 21 6.64 -33.37 -17.58
N GLY A 22 5.51 -33.58 -16.90
CA GLY A 22 5.43 -34.07 -15.51
C GLY A 22 5.19 -32.95 -14.49
N MET A 23 3.95 -32.81 -14.02
CA MET A 23 3.63 -31.95 -12.88
C MET A 23 4.22 -32.55 -11.59
N VAL A 24 5.49 -32.29 -11.33
CA VAL A 24 6.03 -32.34 -9.97
C VAL A 24 5.69 -31.01 -9.32
N PHE A 25 4.67 -31.01 -8.46
CA PHE A 25 4.36 -29.88 -7.59
C PHE A 25 5.48 -29.70 -6.58
N THR A 26 6.57 -29.04 -6.95
CA THR A 26 7.51 -28.52 -5.95
C THR A 26 6.91 -27.24 -5.38
N ILE A 27 6.00 -27.38 -4.40
CA ILE A 27 5.76 -26.30 -3.44
C ILE A 27 7.14 -26.04 -2.85
N ARG A 28 7.74 -24.89 -3.18
CA ARG A 28 9.04 -24.47 -2.64
C ARG A 28 8.84 -24.27 -1.14
N ARG A 29 9.02 -25.34 -0.36
CA ARG A 29 8.94 -25.31 1.10
C ARG A 29 10.04 -24.38 1.59
N VAL A 30 9.64 -23.20 2.02
CA VAL A 30 10.51 -22.30 2.77
C VAL A 30 10.87 -23.00 4.09
N PRO A 31 12.13 -22.96 4.55
CA PRO A 31 12.53 -23.60 5.80
C PRO A 31 11.62 -23.14 6.95
N ALA A 32 11.02 -24.11 7.66
CA ALA A 32 9.97 -23.91 8.65
C ALA A 32 10.39 -23.02 9.84
N GLU A 33 11.68 -22.77 10.05
CA GLU A 33 12.17 -22.01 11.20
C GLU A 33 11.92 -20.50 11.13
N LYS A 34 11.75 -19.91 9.93
CA LYS A 34 11.46 -18.46 9.78
C LYS A 34 9.97 -18.15 9.61
N GLN A 35 9.13 -19.16 9.42
CA GLN A 35 7.68 -19.05 9.58
C GLN A 35 7.33 -19.17 11.08
N ARG A 36 7.86 -18.26 11.90
CA ARG A 36 7.28 -18.06 13.23
C ARG A 36 5.90 -17.42 13.05
N LEU A 37 4.90 -18.28 12.89
CA LEU A 37 3.50 -18.13 13.30
C LEU A 37 2.84 -16.77 13.03
N LEU A 38 2.84 -16.27 11.79
CA LEU A 38 1.84 -15.26 11.43
C LEU A 38 0.54 -15.97 11.03
N ASN A 39 -0.54 -15.65 11.73
CA ASN A 39 -1.89 -16.03 11.34
C ASN A 39 -2.21 -15.43 9.97
N VAL A 40 -3.04 -16.11 9.18
CA VAL A 40 -3.57 -15.60 7.90
C VAL A 40 -4.17 -14.20 8.08
N GLN A 41 -4.82 -13.97 9.23
CA GLN A 41 -5.35 -12.66 9.59
C GLN A 41 -4.27 -11.58 9.73
N GLU A 42 -3.15 -11.88 10.37
CA GLU A 42 -2.05 -10.91 10.57
C GLU A 42 -1.34 -10.59 9.25
N VAL A 43 -1.15 -11.61 8.41
CA VAL A 43 -0.63 -11.42 7.05
C VAL A 43 -1.55 -10.53 6.23
N PHE A 44 -2.87 -10.77 6.30
CA PHE A 44 -3.86 -9.96 5.60
C PHE A 44 -3.89 -8.52 6.13
N SER A 45 -3.93 -8.33 7.45
CA SER A 45 -3.93 -7.00 8.06
C SER A 45 -2.68 -6.20 7.68
N LEU A 46 -1.50 -6.83 7.67
CA LEU A 46 -0.27 -6.15 7.29
C LEU A 46 -0.26 -5.75 5.81
N TRP A 47 -0.75 -6.64 4.93
CA TRP A 47 -0.89 -6.36 3.51
C TRP A 47 -1.89 -5.23 3.23
N ASP A 48 -3.04 -5.26 3.90
CA ASP A 48 -4.10 -4.27 3.76
C ASP A 48 -3.65 -2.90 4.32
N LEU A 49 -2.94 -2.90 5.45
CA LEU A 49 -2.33 -1.69 6.01
C LEU A 49 -1.35 -1.05 5.02
N LEU A 50 -0.44 -1.83 4.42
CA LEU A 50 0.50 -1.29 3.43
C LEU A 50 -0.24 -0.72 2.20
N LYS A 51 -1.30 -1.41 1.75
CA LYS A 51 -2.14 -0.92 0.64
C LYS A 51 -2.82 0.41 1.00
N THR A 52 -3.40 0.54 2.19
CA THR A 52 -4.02 1.76 2.69
C THR A 52 -3.00 2.90 2.78
N LYS A 53 -1.79 2.61 3.27
CA LYS A 53 -0.70 3.61 3.31
C LYS A 53 -0.30 4.10 1.92
N TYR A 54 -0.22 3.23 0.91
CA TYR A 54 0.03 3.66 -0.47
C TYR A 54 -1.06 4.61 -0.98
N SER A 55 -2.34 4.30 -0.74
CA SER A 55 -3.45 5.17 -1.15
C SER A 55 -3.43 6.50 -0.41
N GLY A 56 -3.17 6.50 0.90
CA GLY A 56 -3.04 7.70 1.71
C GLY A 56 -1.92 8.61 1.21
N LEU A 57 -0.73 8.07 0.96
CA LEU A 57 0.40 8.83 0.40
C LEU A 57 0.06 9.46 -0.96
N GLN A 58 -0.67 8.74 -1.82
CA GLN A 58 -1.11 9.26 -3.10
C GLN A 58 -2.07 10.45 -2.91
N HIS A 59 -3.09 10.30 -2.07
CA HIS A 59 -4.04 11.37 -1.77
C HIS A 59 -3.34 12.60 -1.21
N LEU A 60 -2.45 12.43 -0.22
CA LEU A 60 -1.67 13.53 0.36
C LEU A 60 -0.82 14.25 -0.70
N THR A 61 -0.18 13.48 -1.60
CA THR A 61 0.62 14.04 -2.70
C THR A 61 -0.24 14.81 -3.71
N ILE A 62 -1.50 14.44 -3.87
CA ILE A 62 -2.44 15.17 -4.73
C ILE A 62 -2.86 16.47 -4.01
N PHE A 63 -3.31 16.37 -2.77
CA PHE A 63 -3.83 17.50 -1.97
C PHE A 63 -2.83 18.61 -1.76
N ILE A 64 -1.55 18.30 -1.62
CA ILE A 64 -0.51 19.31 -1.43
C ILE A 64 -0.38 20.30 -2.58
N ASN A 65 -0.85 19.92 -3.78
CA ASN A 65 -0.85 20.79 -4.95
C ASN A 65 -2.01 21.82 -4.91
N PHE A 66 -3.00 21.58 -4.07
CA PHE A 66 -4.19 22.42 -3.90
C PHE A 66 -4.12 23.32 -2.64
N ILE A 67 -3.13 23.11 -1.77
CA ILE A 67 -2.94 23.93 -0.58
C ILE A 67 -2.36 25.29 -0.98
N HIS A 68 -3.03 26.37 -0.55
CA HIS A 68 -2.60 27.75 -0.80
C HIS A 68 -1.81 28.31 0.38
N ASP A 69 -2.20 27.99 1.61
CA ASP A 69 -1.49 28.39 2.82
C ASP A 69 -0.10 27.74 2.93
N LEU A 70 0.94 28.57 3.08
CA LEU A 70 2.33 28.12 3.07
C LEU A 70 2.70 27.31 4.32
N ASP A 71 2.19 27.67 5.49
CA ASP A 71 2.49 27.00 6.75
C ASP A 71 1.81 25.62 6.76
N PHE A 72 0.55 25.56 6.30
CA PHE A 72 -0.16 24.30 6.13
C PHE A 72 0.52 23.39 5.11
N LYS A 73 1.01 23.96 4.00
CA LYS A 73 1.76 23.20 3.00
C LYS A 73 3.02 22.56 3.57
N GLN A 74 3.74 23.25 4.46
CA GLN A 74 4.92 22.68 5.14
C GLN A 74 4.54 21.50 6.04
N ILE A 75 3.45 21.61 6.80
CA ILE A 75 2.94 20.53 7.64
C ILE A 75 2.57 19.32 6.77
N ALA A 76 1.83 19.54 5.67
CA ALA A 76 1.47 18.49 4.73
C ALA A 76 2.71 17.84 4.08
N GLN A 77 3.74 18.61 3.75
CA GLN A 77 5.00 18.09 3.21
C GLN A 77 5.72 17.18 4.22
N GLN A 78 5.80 17.62 5.47
CA GLN A 78 6.37 16.81 6.54
C GLN A 78 5.61 15.49 6.67
N ARG A 79 4.28 15.54 6.63
CA ARG A 79 3.45 14.34 6.74
C ARG A 79 3.64 13.37 5.57
N VAL A 80 3.81 13.88 4.36
CA VAL A 80 4.16 13.06 3.18
C VAL A 80 5.46 12.30 3.42
N GLU A 81 6.49 12.96 3.95
CA GLU A 81 7.78 12.34 4.22
C GLU A 81 7.72 11.31 5.36
N GLU A 82 6.94 11.56 6.40
CA GLU A 82 6.67 10.60 7.46
C GLU A 82 5.95 9.35 6.91
N SER A 83 4.93 9.55 6.07
CA SER A 83 4.20 8.47 5.41
C SER A 83 5.12 7.60 4.54
N ARG A 84 6.10 8.21 3.85
CA ARG A 84 7.11 7.45 3.07
C ARG A 84 7.98 6.57 3.96
N LYS A 85 8.38 7.08 5.14
CA LYS A 85 9.18 6.30 6.11
C LYS A 85 8.38 5.13 6.65
N GLU A 86 7.11 5.34 7.00
CA GLU A 86 6.19 4.30 7.47
C GLU A 86 5.99 3.20 6.41
N ILE A 87 5.75 3.60 5.15
CA ILE A 87 5.62 2.66 4.03
C ILE A 87 6.88 1.83 3.87
N LYS A 88 8.06 2.46 3.87
CA LYS A 88 9.34 1.75 3.75
C LYS A 88 9.53 0.74 4.88
N PHE A 89 9.19 1.12 6.10
CA PHE A 89 9.23 0.20 7.25
C PHE A 89 8.29 -1.00 7.06
N LEU A 90 7.06 -0.77 6.58
CA LEU A 90 6.10 -1.84 6.29
C LEU A 90 6.56 -2.75 5.14
N GLU A 91 7.18 -2.19 4.10
CA GLU A 91 7.78 -2.95 2.99
C GLU A 91 8.90 -3.86 3.50
N GLU A 92 9.79 -3.34 4.34
CA GLU A 92 10.85 -4.12 4.99
C GLU A 92 10.27 -5.24 5.86
N LEU A 93 9.21 -4.97 6.62
CA LEU A 93 8.53 -5.96 7.47
C LEU A 93 7.88 -7.07 6.62
N ILE A 94 7.12 -6.72 5.59
CA ILE A 94 6.49 -7.67 4.65
C ILE A 94 7.56 -8.52 3.93
N ALA A 95 8.69 -7.91 3.56
CA ALA A 95 9.82 -8.63 2.95
C ALA A 95 10.48 -9.61 3.92
N GLN A 96 10.63 -9.27 5.20
CA GLN A 96 11.16 -10.17 6.25
C GLN A 96 10.29 -11.42 6.38
N TYR A 97 8.96 -11.26 6.32
CA TYR A 97 7.99 -12.36 6.37
C TYR A 97 7.73 -13.03 5.01
N ARG A 98 8.40 -12.58 3.94
CA ARG A 98 8.22 -13.08 2.55
C ARG A 98 6.77 -13.02 2.07
N ILE A 99 6.02 -12.03 2.57
CA ILE A 99 4.65 -11.76 2.12
C ILE A 99 4.75 -11.02 0.77
N PRO A 100 3.95 -11.37 -0.25
CA PRO A 100 3.94 -10.64 -1.51
C PRO A 100 3.40 -9.22 -1.27
N ALA A 101 4.17 -8.20 -1.64
CA ALA A 101 3.75 -6.81 -1.49
C ALA A 101 2.53 -6.48 -2.39
N PRO A 102 1.59 -5.64 -1.92
CA PRO A 102 0.58 -5.05 -2.79
C PRO A 102 1.26 -4.21 -3.86
N GLN A 103 0.66 -4.15 -5.05
CA GLN A 103 1.15 -3.23 -6.07
C GLN A 103 0.93 -1.79 -5.59
N PRO A 104 1.97 -0.93 -5.57
CA PRO A 104 1.78 0.47 -5.26
C PRO A 104 0.85 1.10 -6.29
N VAL A 105 0.03 2.05 -5.87
CA VAL A 105 -0.82 2.76 -6.80
C VAL A 105 0.08 3.50 -7.79
N LYS A 106 -0.19 3.33 -9.09
CA LYS A 106 0.59 3.98 -10.14
C LYS A 106 0.51 5.49 -9.92
N LYS A 107 1.63 6.21 -10.05
CA LYS A 107 1.62 7.67 -10.06
C LYS A 107 0.74 8.11 -11.24
N GLU A 108 -0.48 8.56 -10.96
CA GLU A 108 -1.39 9.04 -12.00
C GLU A 108 -0.95 10.40 -12.52
N ALA A 109 -1.15 10.58 -13.83
CA ALA A 109 -0.84 11.78 -14.58
C ALA A 109 -1.65 12.97 -14.07
N GLN A 110 -1.02 14.13 -14.02
CA GLN A 110 -1.63 15.40 -13.64
C GLN A 110 -2.93 15.63 -14.42
N SER A 111 -4.08 15.39 -13.77
CA SER A 111 -5.38 15.72 -14.34
C SER A 111 -5.75 17.15 -13.94
N ALA A 112 -6.25 17.92 -14.91
CA ALA A 112 -6.78 19.26 -14.69
C ALA A 112 -8.12 19.13 -13.95
N ILE A 113 -8.04 19.05 -12.61
CA ILE A 113 -9.21 18.99 -11.73
C ILE A 113 -9.55 20.43 -11.31
N ASN A 114 -10.84 20.77 -11.33
CA ASN A 114 -11.34 22.06 -10.84
C ASN A 114 -10.91 22.27 -9.38
N THR A 115 -10.02 23.24 -9.16
CA THR A 115 -9.35 23.54 -7.89
C THR A 115 -10.27 24.19 -6.86
N GLU A 116 -11.41 24.76 -7.28
CA GLU A 116 -12.32 25.53 -6.41
C GLU A 116 -12.98 24.71 -5.29
N ILE A 117 -13.00 23.38 -5.41
CA ILE A 117 -13.63 22.49 -4.42
C ILE A 117 -12.68 22.21 -3.23
N PHE A 118 -11.37 22.35 -3.43
CA PHE A 118 -10.36 22.03 -2.42
C PHE A 118 -9.94 23.29 -1.66
N THR A 119 -10.77 23.69 -0.68
CA THR A 119 -10.38 24.74 0.26
C THR A 119 -9.36 24.22 1.28
N ASP A 120 -8.50 25.09 1.80
CA ASP A 120 -7.49 24.71 2.80
C ASP A 120 -8.14 24.12 4.06
N GLU A 121 -9.31 24.62 4.48
CA GLU A 121 -10.09 24.08 5.60
C GLU A 121 -10.59 22.65 5.33
N PHE A 122 -11.07 22.39 4.11
CA PHE A 122 -11.46 21.04 3.70
C PHE A 122 -10.25 20.11 3.69
N LEU A 123 -9.13 20.55 3.11
CA LEU A 123 -7.90 19.75 3.05
C LEU A 123 -7.31 19.47 4.45
N ALA A 124 -7.39 20.44 5.38
CA ALA A 124 -6.98 20.25 6.77
C ALA A 124 -7.85 19.21 7.48
N SER A 125 -9.17 19.21 7.24
CA SER A 125 -10.09 18.22 7.79
C SER A 125 -9.77 16.80 7.29
N ILE A 126 -9.42 16.67 6.00
CA ILE A 126 -9.03 15.41 5.38
C ILE A 126 -7.68 14.92 5.91
N LEU A 127 -6.69 15.81 6.03
CA LEU A 127 -5.39 15.46 6.63
C LEU A 127 -5.56 14.92 8.05
N LEU A 128 -6.35 15.60 8.88
CA LEU A 128 -6.62 15.19 10.25
C LEU A 128 -7.33 13.83 10.32
N LEU A 129 -8.25 13.57 9.40
CA LEU A 129 -8.93 12.28 9.30
C LEU A 129 -7.94 11.14 8.96
N PHE A 130 -7.00 11.37 8.04
CA PHE A 130 -5.94 10.39 7.74
C PHE A 130 -5.03 10.10 8.94
N GLU A 131 -4.80 11.07 9.82
CA GLU A 131 -4.08 10.80 11.07
C GLU A 131 -4.87 9.93 12.04
N GLN A 132 -6.19 10.13 12.12
CA GLN A 132 -7.04 9.44 13.09
C GLN A 132 -7.34 7.99 12.70
N GLU A 133 -7.42 7.67 11.40
CA GLU A 133 -7.69 6.30 10.94
C GLU A 133 -6.49 5.35 11.08
N LEU A 134 -5.28 5.86 11.38
CA LEU A 134 -4.03 5.10 11.35
C LEU A 134 -3.38 4.91 12.73
N VAL A 135 -4.12 5.17 13.82
CA VAL A 135 -3.76 4.89 15.22
C VAL A 135 -4.36 3.57 15.70
#